data_AF-U1N0W1-F1
#
_entry.id   AF-U1N0W1-F1
#
_cell.length_a   1.000
_cell.length_b   1.000
_cell.length_c   1.000
_cell.angle_alpha   90.00
_cell.angle_beta   90.00
_cell.angle_gamma   90.00
#
_symmetry.space_group_name_H-M   'P 1'
#
loop_
_entity.id
_entity.type
_entity.pdbx_description
1 polymer ?
#
loop_
_entity_poly.entity_id
_entity_poly.type
_entity_poly.pdbx_seq_one_letter_code
_entity_poly.pdbx_strand_id
1 'polypeptide(L)'
;MHYAYKHRLKPSDVQREELDRHRDICRQLYNHTLYRLNKYQDEHGELPSMTTLQSELPELKKWWDGLLDVYSKVFQTVVERLFDNLRRLSKLKENGYDVGQLK
;
A
#
# COMPACT_ATOMS: atom_id res chain seq x y z
N MET A 1 -25.57 29.80 -4.68
CA MET A 1 -24.61 29.11 -5.57
C MET A 1 -23.33 28.92 -4.79
N HIS A 2 -22.99 27.69 -4.38
CA HIS A 2 -21.75 27.40 -3.65
C HIS A 2 -20.61 27.24 -4.65
N TYR A 3 -19.72 28.22 -4.73
CA TYR A 3 -18.50 28.13 -5.53
C TYR A 3 -17.40 27.48 -4.68
N ALA A 4 -17.04 26.24 -5.02
CA ALA A 4 -15.86 25.59 -4.47
C ALA A 4 -14.63 25.99 -5.32
N TYR A 5 -13.93 27.04 -4.90
CA TYR A 5 -12.69 27.46 -5.56
C TYR A 5 -11.60 26.40 -5.37
N LYS A 6 -11.09 25.85 -6.47
CA LYS A 6 -9.97 24.92 -6.47
C LYS A 6 -8.67 25.71 -6.54
N HIS A 7 -7.96 25.83 -5.44
CA HIS A 7 -6.63 26.45 -5.41
C HIS A 7 -5.55 25.42 -5.73
N ARG A 8 -4.68 25.73 -6.69
CA ARG A 8 -3.52 24.89 -7.01
C ARG A 8 -2.47 25.08 -5.92
N LEU A 9 -2.10 24.00 -5.23
CA LEU A 9 -0.94 23.97 -4.36
C LEU A 9 0.34 24.04 -5.22
N LYS A 10 1.25 24.95 -4.88
CA LYS A 10 2.59 25.04 -5.45
C LYS A 10 3.60 24.69 -4.35
N PRO A 11 3.91 23.41 -4.16
CA PRO A 11 4.85 23.01 -3.11
C PRO A 11 6.25 23.54 -3.42
N SER A 12 6.96 23.97 -2.37
CA SER A 12 8.40 24.27 -2.43
C SER A 12 9.19 22.99 -2.70
N ASP A 13 10.48 23.14 -3.04
CA ASP A 13 11.32 21.97 -3.34
C ASP A 13 11.44 21.02 -2.14
N VAL A 14 11.58 21.56 -0.92
CA VAL A 14 11.57 20.78 0.33
C VAL A 14 10.26 20.01 0.50
N GLN A 15 9.12 20.63 0.20
CA GLN A 15 7.83 19.95 0.29
C GLN A 15 7.69 18.83 -0.76
N ARG A 16 8.26 19.01 -1.95
CA ARG A 16 8.25 17.97 -2.99
C ARG A 16 9.10 16.78 -2.60
N GLU A 17 10.29 17.04 -2.07
CA GLU A 17 11.21 16.01 -1.59
C GLU A 17 10.56 15.15 -0.49
N GLU A 18 9.89 15.79 0.47
CA GLU A 18 9.19 15.05 1.54
C GLU A 18 7.99 14.24 1.00
N LEU A 19 7.23 14.79 0.05
CA LEU A 19 6.15 14.06 -0.61
C LEU A 19 6.68 12.85 -1.40
N ASP A 20 7.80 13.01 -2.09
CA ASP A 20 8.45 11.92 -2.83
C ASP A 20 9.02 10.86 -1.88
N ARG A 21 9.59 11.26 -0.75
CA ARG A 21 10.01 10.35 0.34
C ARG A 21 8.82 9.52 0.83
N HIS A 22 7.70 10.16 1.18
CA HIS A 22 6.50 9.43 1.63
C HIS A 22 5.93 8.51 0.55
N ARG A 23 5.90 8.98 -0.71
CA ARG A 23 5.47 8.18 -1.85
C ARG A 23 6.34 6.94 -2.02
N ASP A 24 7.66 7.10 -1.89
CA ASP A 24 8.60 6.00 -2.01
C ASP A 24 8.46 4.99 -0.86
N ILE A 25 8.34 5.46 0.38
CA ILE A 25 8.07 4.61 1.54
C ILE A 25 6.79 3.77 1.31
N CYS A 26 5.70 4.40 0.86
CA CYS A 26 4.46 3.70 0.56
C CYS A 26 4.64 2.64 -0.55
N ARG A 27 5.41 2.97 -1.59
CA ARG A 27 5.73 2.04 -2.69
C ARG A 27 6.51 0.83 -2.19
N GLN A 28 7.56 1.07 -1.42
CA GLN A 28 8.40 0.01 -0.88
C GLN A 28 7.62 -0.88 0.10
N LEU A 29 6.79 -0.30 0.98
CA LEU A 29 5.90 -1.06 1.86
C LEU A 29 4.89 -1.91 1.08
N TYR A 30 4.31 -1.36 0.01
CA TYR A 30 3.38 -2.11 -0.84
C TYR A 30 4.06 -3.35 -1.44
N ASN A 31 5.25 -3.18 -1.99
CA ASN A 31 6.04 -4.28 -2.57
C ASN A 31 6.44 -5.31 -1.51
N HIS A 32 6.86 -4.86 -0.32
CA HIS A 32 7.16 -5.75 0.79
C HIS A 32 5.95 -6.56 1.21
N THR A 33 4.78 -5.92 1.32
CA THR A 33 3.52 -6.59 1.69
C THR A 33 3.11 -7.61 0.64
N LEU A 34 3.25 -7.28 -0.65
CA LEU A 34 3.01 -8.22 -1.76
C LEU A 34 3.97 -9.41 -1.70
N TYR A 35 5.25 -9.17 -1.42
CA TYR A 35 6.23 -10.24 -1.22
C TYR A 35 5.86 -11.16 -0.05
N ARG A 36 5.48 -10.59 1.11
CA ARG A 36 5.03 -11.35 2.29
C ARG A 36 3.79 -12.18 1.98
N LEU A 37 2.83 -11.62 1.24
CA LEU A 37 1.63 -12.33 0.81
C LEU A 37 1.97 -13.55 -0.04
N ASN A 38 2.85 -13.40 -1.04
CA ASN A 38 3.29 -14.50 -1.89
C ASN A 38 4.05 -15.56 -1.08
N LYS A 39 4.94 -15.14 -0.17
CA LYS A 39 5.66 -16.06 0.72
C LYS A 39 4.74 -16.85 1.64
N TYR A 40 3.75 -16.20 2.23
CA TYR A 40 2.79 -16.89 3.08
C TYR A 40 1.99 -17.93 2.27
N GLN A 41 1.62 -17.60 1.03
CA GLN A 41 0.97 -18.55 0.13
C GLN A 41 1.86 -19.75 -0.19
N ASP A 42 3.15 -19.52 -0.45
CA ASP A 42 4.12 -20.61 -0.70
C ASP A 42 4.31 -21.51 0.52
N GLU A 43 4.31 -20.94 1.74
CA GLU A 43 4.60 -21.63 3.00
C GLU A 43 3.38 -22.37 3.58
N HIS A 44 2.19 -21.77 3.49
CA HIS A 44 0.96 -22.26 4.13
C HIS A 44 -0.07 -22.82 3.14
N GLY A 45 0.12 -22.62 1.83
CA GLY A 45 -0.82 -23.04 0.79
C GLY A 45 -2.11 -22.21 0.72
N GLU A 46 -2.23 -21.16 1.54
CA GLU A 46 -3.39 -20.27 1.60
C GLU A 46 -2.97 -18.80 1.64
N LEU A 47 -3.88 -17.90 1.25
CA LEU A 47 -3.61 -16.47 1.33
C LEU A 47 -3.79 -15.96 2.77
N PRO A 48 -2.85 -15.14 3.29
CA PRO A 48 -3.01 -14.55 4.60
C PRO A 48 -4.16 -13.55 4.61
N SER A 49 -4.78 -13.37 5.78
CA SER A 49 -5.75 -12.31 5.98
C SER A 49 -5.08 -10.93 5.97
N MET A 50 -5.84 -9.89 5.64
CA MET A 50 -5.35 -8.50 5.72
C MET A 50 -4.87 -8.15 7.12
N THR A 51 -5.59 -8.58 8.15
CA THR A 51 -5.25 -8.36 9.55
C THR A 51 -3.93 -9.03 9.92
N THR A 52 -3.66 -10.22 9.37
CA THR A 52 -2.38 -10.93 9.56
C THR A 52 -1.23 -10.06 9.08
N LEU A 53 -1.26 -9.57 7.84
CA LEU A 53 -0.18 -8.71 7.32
C LEU A 53 -0.08 -7.36 8.05
N GLN A 54 -1.21 -6.79 8.50
CA GLN A 54 -1.20 -5.57 9.30
C GLN A 54 -0.55 -5.78 10.68
N SER A 55 -0.70 -6.96 11.27
CA SER A 55 -0.08 -7.30 12.56
C SER A 55 1.45 -7.43 12.49
N GLU A 56 2.01 -7.57 11.29
CA GLU A 56 3.47 -7.60 11.06
C GLU A 56 4.07 -6.18 11.00
N LEU A 57 3.27 -5.13 10.79
CA LEU A 57 3.74 -3.75 10.68
C LEU A 57 4.53 -3.24 11.89
N PRO A 58 4.16 -3.56 13.16
CA PRO A 58 4.96 -3.17 14.32
C PRO A 58 6.37 -3.77 14.30
N GLU A 59 6.52 -5.05 13.92
CA GLU A 59 7.83 -5.67 13.75
C GLU A 59 8.58 -5.04 12.57
N LEU A 60 7.86 -4.69 11.50
CA LEU A 60 8.41 -3.98 10.35
C LEU A 60 9.11 -2.68 10.74
N LYS A 61 8.47 -1.91 11.63
CA LYS A 61 8.99 -0.65 12.14
C LYS A 61 10.25 -0.80 12.99
N LYS A 62 10.51 -1.98 13.57
CA LYS A 62 11.71 -2.20 14.38
C LYS A 62 12.98 -2.35 13.54
N TRP A 63 12.84 -2.82 12.30
CA TRP A 63 14.00 -3.03 11.41
C TRP A 63 14.13 -1.97 10.33
N TRP A 64 13.06 -1.23 10.04
CA TRP A 64 13.06 -0.17 9.04
C TRP A 64 12.80 1.20 9.66
N ASP A 65 13.87 1.85 10.11
CA ASP A 65 13.83 3.13 10.81
C ASP A 65 13.14 4.24 9.99
N GLY A 66 13.24 4.19 8.66
CA GLY A 66 12.54 5.11 7.76
C GLY A 66 11.01 5.11 7.90
N LEU A 67 10.42 4.10 8.55
CA LEU A 67 8.98 4.01 8.83
C LEU A 67 8.56 4.69 10.14
N LEU A 68 9.51 5.04 11.03
CA LEU A 68 9.19 5.59 12.34
C LEU A 68 8.53 6.98 12.24
N ASP A 69 8.97 7.78 11.27
CA ASP A 69 8.47 9.14 11.04
C ASP A 69 7.11 9.19 10.33
N VAL A 70 6.57 8.04 9.92
CA VAL A 70 5.31 7.98 9.17
C VAL A 70 4.18 7.47 10.05
N TYR A 71 3.06 8.19 10.01
CA TYR A 71 1.87 7.87 10.77
C TYR A 71 1.35 6.45 10.45
N SER A 72 1.13 5.65 11.48
CA SER A 72 0.80 4.21 11.35
C SER A 72 -0.43 3.92 10.49
N LYS A 73 -1.39 4.85 10.41
CA LYS A 73 -2.58 4.66 9.54
C LYS A 73 -2.22 4.63 8.06
N VAL A 74 -1.18 5.36 7.64
CA VAL A 74 -0.70 5.34 6.26
C VAL A 74 -0.32 3.91 5.86
N PHE A 75 0.39 3.20 6.74
CA PHE A 75 0.81 1.83 6.48
C PHE A 75 -0.35 0.84 6.44
N GLN A 76 -1.29 0.96 7.37
CA GLN A 76 -2.51 0.15 7.35
C GLN A 76 -3.27 0.34 6.04
N THR A 77 -3.38 1.59 5.56
CA THR A 77 -4.05 1.90 4.29
C THR A 77 -3.28 1.39 3.06
N VAL A 78 -1.95 1.32 3.11
CA VAL A 78 -1.15 0.68 2.05
C VAL A 78 -1.48 -0.82 1.96
N VAL A 79 -1.58 -1.51 3.10
CA VAL A 79 -1.98 -2.93 3.14
C VAL A 79 -3.43 -3.08 2.65
N GLU A 80 -4.37 -2.27 3.13
CA GLU A 80 -5.77 -2.26 2.67
C GLU A 80 -5.86 -2.11 1.14
N ARG A 81 -5.08 -1.19 0.57
CA ARG A 81 -5.05 -0.94 -0.88
C ARG A 81 -4.56 -2.16 -1.67
N LEU A 82 -3.63 -2.95 -1.13
CA LEU A 82 -3.19 -4.19 -1.77
C LEU A 82 -4.36 -5.18 -1.90
N PHE A 83 -5.07 -5.44 -0.80
CA PHE A 83 -6.22 -6.36 -0.80
C PHE A 83 -7.36 -5.86 -1.68
N ASP A 84 -7.64 -4.55 -1.68
CA ASP A 84 -8.64 -3.97 -2.56
C ASP A 84 -8.28 -4.14 -4.04
N ASN A 85 -7.01 -3.96 -4.41
CA ASN A 85 -6.55 -4.20 -5.77
C ASN A 85 -6.69 -5.68 -6.17
N LEU A 86 -6.31 -6.61 -5.30
CA LEU A 86 -6.47 -8.04 -5.54
C LEU A 86 -7.95 -8.42 -5.74
N ARG A 87 -8.84 -7.92 -4.87
CA ARG A 87 -10.28 -8.14 -4.98
C ARG A 87 -10.85 -7.60 -6.29
N ARG A 88 -10.42 -6.41 -6.72
CA ARG A 88 -10.85 -5.81 -7.99
C ARG A 88 -10.37 -6.64 -9.17
N LEU A 89 -9.12 -7.11 -9.15
CA LEU A 89 -8.58 -7.97 -10.20
C LEU A 89 -9.35 -9.30 -10.29
N SER A 90 -9.68 -9.94 -9.16
CA SER A 90 -10.51 -11.15 -9.15
C SER A 90 -11.85 -10.93 -9.84
N LYS A 91 -12.56 -9.86 -9.47
CA LYS A 91 -13.85 -9.50 -10.08
C LYS A 91 -13.75 -9.24 -11.58
N LEU A 92 -12.67 -8.61 -12.05
CA LEU A 92 -12.47 -8.38 -13.48
C LEU A 92 -12.24 -9.70 -14.23
N LYS A 93 -11.49 -10.65 -13.65
CA LYS A 93 -11.31 -11.99 -14.22
C LYS A 93 -12.62 -12.78 -14.27
N GLU A 94 -13.40 -12.74 -13.18
CA GLU A 94 -14.72 -13.37 -13.11
C GLU A 94 -15.68 -12.82 -14.17
N ASN A 95 -15.56 -11.53 -14.50
CA ASN A 95 -16.35 -10.88 -15.54
C ASN A 95 -15.82 -11.11 -16.98
N GLY A 96 -14.78 -11.93 -17.16
CA GLY A 96 -14.24 -12.30 -18.47
C GLY A 96 -13.29 -11.28 -19.10
N TYR A 97 -12.80 -10.28 -18.35
CA TYR A 97 -11.80 -9.34 -18.86
C TYR A 97 -10.40 -9.95 -18.83
N ASP A 98 -9.61 -9.69 -19.87
CA ASP A 98 -8.18 -9.99 -19.87
C ASP A 98 -7.43 -8.99 -18.98
N VAL A 99 -7.04 -9.45 -17.79
CA VAL A 99 -6.31 -8.65 -16.80
C VAL A 99 -5.07 -9.39 -16.33
N GLY A 100 -3.99 -8.63 -16.14
CA GLY A 100 -2.72 -9.14 -15.64
C GLY A 100 -2.75 -9.54 -14.15
N GLN A 101 -1.55 -9.63 -13.59
CA GLN A 101 -1.33 -9.91 -12.17
C GLN A 101 -0.45 -8.83 -11.56
N LEU A 102 -0.57 -8.64 -10.24
CA LEU A 102 0.35 -7.78 -9.50
C LEU A 102 1.73 -8.43 -9.50
N LYS A 103 2.77 -7.66 -9.83
CA LYS A 103 4.18 -8.06 -9.84
C LYS A 103 4.98 -7.04 -9.05
#